data_AF-A0A6S6Z939-F1
#
_entry.id   AF-A0A6S6Z939-F1
#
_cell.length_a   1.000
_cell.length_b   1.000
_cell.length_c   1.000
_cell.angle_alpha   90.00
_cell.angle_beta   90.00
_cell.angle_gamma   90.00
#
_symmetry.space_group_name_H-M   'P 1'
#
loop_
_entity.id
_entity.type
_entity.pdbx_description
1 polymer ?
#
loop_
_entity_poly.entity_id
_entity_poly.type
_entity_poly.pdbx_seq_one_letter_code
_entity_poly.pdbx_strand_id
1 'polypeptide(L)'
;MLLAILYYSFFALDRYVSTAQVAVRQVGNNEAPQIPGLAVMLSGLNPTSREETLYLREFLTSQDMLNVLQQKADWAAHYSDRWRDPMYWLSNGAQREDLLKYYRRLVTAHFDEQTGLLNVSVEAFEPDFAEKVLQIMLSESERFVNELSHRMAREQMAFAQNELAKARATYENRRDDMLAFQSTNSLLDAEATAKARAEIIAELESNLTKERTALKGLLATLSANTPQVRQQRNRIQALEQQLTAETQRLVSEKGGDKLNVVASRYRNLTIDAAIAEEAYKFAVSSVESARIEASKKLRSLVTVVSPNAPDRAIYPERAYNLVTIFIALLLLFGIARFVIATIEDHRD
;
A
#
# COMPACT_ATOMS: atom_id res chain seq x y z
N MET A 1 12.69 25.36 49.86
CA MET A 1 13.14 24.19 50.64
C MET A 1 12.09 23.74 51.65
N LEU A 2 11.77 24.53 52.68
CA LEU A 2 10.81 24.12 53.73
C LEU A 2 9.43 23.69 53.19
N LEU A 3 8.86 24.44 52.24
CA LEU A 3 7.60 24.06 51.58
C LEU A 3 7.68 22.74 50.80
N ALA A 4 8.82 22.47 50.14
CA ALA A 4 9.04 21.23 49.40
C ALA A 4 9.18 20.03 50.34
N ILE A 5 9.90 20.20 51.45
CA ILE A 5 10.03 19.17 52.50
C ILE A 5 8.66 18.88 53.11
N LEU A 6 7.88 19.92 53.44
CA LEU A 6 6.52 19.75 53.97
C LEU A 6 5.62 18.97 52.99
N TYR A 7 5.66 19.33 51.70
CA TYR A 7 4.88 18.66 50.66
C TYR A 7 5.27 17.19 50.48
N TYR A 8 6.56 16.90 50.27
CA TYR A 8 7.02 15.52 50.04
C TYR A 8 6.94 14.63 51.29
N SER A 9 6.86 15.22 52.49
CA SER A 9 6.79 14.46 53.73
C SER A 9 5.35 14.19 54.20
N PHE A 10 4.39 15.08 53.90
CA PHE A 10 3.02 14.98 54.43
C PHE A 10 1.93 14.82 53.36
N PHE A 11 2.14 15.32 52.14
CA PHE A 11 1.10 15.40 51.12
C PHE A 11 1.36 14.44 49.94
N ALA A 12 2.61 14.23 49.55
CA ALA A 12 2.90 13.41 48.39
C ALA A 12 2.57 11.93 48.63
N LEU A 13 1.69 11.39 47.79
CA LEU A 13 1.29 9.98 47.85
C LEU A 13 2.24 9.12 47.02
N ASP A 14 2.46 7.91 47.49
CA ASP A 14 3.26 6.91 46.79
C ASP A 14 2.51 6.43 45.54
N ARG A 15 3.21 6.41 44.40
CA ARG A 15 2.70 5.97 43.11
C ARG A 15 3.51 4.80 42.58
N TYR A 16 2.76 3.79 42.20
CA TYR A 16 3.18 2.51 41.66
C TYR A 16 3.11 2.57 40.13
N VAL A 17 4.12 2.02 39.47
CA VAL A 17 4.23 2.07 38.01
C VAL A 17 4.23 0.65 37.46
N SER A 18 3.23 0.30 36.67
CA SER A 18 3.25 -0.93 35.88
C SER A 18 3.74 -0.59 34.47
N THR A 19 4.61 -1.43 33.92
CA THR A 19 5.22 -1.19 32.59
C THR A 19 5.05 -2.41 31.70
N ALA A 20 4.78 -2.18 30.41
CA ALA A 20 4.73 -3.21 29.39
C ALA A 20 5.49 -2.76 28.14
N GLN A 21 6.03 -3.72 27.40
CA GLN A 21 6.70 -3.46 26.13
C GLN A 21 6.02 -4.29 25.05
N VAL A 22 5.56 -3.62 23.99
CA VAL A 22 4.81 -4.24 22.90
C VAL A 22 5.35 -3.86 21.54
N ALA A 23 5.15 -4.73 20.56
CA ALA A 23 5.46 -4.47 19.16
C ALA A 23 4.33 -4.96 18.25
N VAL A 24 4.02 -4.23 17.20
CA VAL A 24 3.09 -4.68 16.16
C VAL A 24 3.90 -5.47 15.12
N ARG A 25 3.56 -6.74 14.91
CA ARG A 25 4.22 -7.60 13.90
C ARG A 25 3.21 -8.26 12.99
N GLN A 26 3.56 -8.30 11.71
CA GLN A 26 2.82 -9.06 10.71
C GLN A 26 3.12 -10.55 10.84
N VAL A 27 2.08 -11.36 11.06
CA VAL A 27 2.19 -12.81 11.17
C VAL A 27 2.37 -13.37 9.76
N GLY A 28 3.48 -14.07 9.51
CA GLY A 28 3.74 -14.74 8.23
C GLY A 28 4.68 -14.02 7.26
N ASN A 29 5.44 -13.01 7.70
CA ASN A 29 6.49 -12.38 6.88
C ASN A 29 7.78 -13.22 6.80
N ASN A 30 7.64 -14.54 6.59
CA ASN A 30 8.73 -15.36 6.09
C ASN A 30 8.51 -15.54 4.59
N GLU A 31 9.53 -15.18 3.82
CA GLU A 31 9.67 -15.36 2.36
C GLU A 31 9.08 -14.26 1.48
N ALA A 32 9.67 -13.07 1.54
CA ALA A 32 9.83 -12.29 0.31
C ALA A 32 10.79 -13.06 -0.62
N PRO A 33 10.51 -13.21 -1.92
CA PRO A 33 11.45 -13.80 -2.87
C PRO A 33 12.76 -13.04 -2.78
N GLN A 34 13.81 -13.73 -2.33
CA GLN A 34 15.13 -13.14 -2.21
C GLN A 34 15.69 -12.88 -3.59
N ILE A 35 15.45 -11.68 -4.13
CA ILE A 35 16.27 -11.12 -5.20
C ILE A 35 17.58 -10.67 -4.52
N PRO A 36 18.72 -11.33 -4.77
CA PRO A 36 19.98 -10.95 -4.16
C PRO A 36 20.35 -9.54 -4.62
N GLY A 37 20.37 -8.57 -3.69
CA GLY A 37 20.74 -7.16 -3.95
C GLY A 37 19.71 -6.12 -3.48
N LEU A 38 18.40 -6.39 -3.62
CA LEU A 38 17.33 -5.48 -3.16
C LEU A 38 16.95 -5.69 -1.68
N ALA A 39 17.18 -6.89 -1.14
CA ALA A 39 16.87 -7.23 0.24
C ALA A 39 17.69 -6.42 1.28
N VAL A 40 18.94 -6.07 0.97
CA VAL A 40 19.79 -5.29 1.90
C VAL A 40 19.29 -3.84 2.02
N MET A 41 18.79 -3.27 0.92
CA MET A 41 18.26 -1.89 0.91
C MET A 41 16.87 -1.76 1.55
N LEU A 42 16.06 -2.82 1.52
CA LEU A 42 14.70 -2.83 2.10
C LEU A 42 14.62 -3.41 3.52
N SER A 43 15.62 -4.16 3.98
CA SER A 43 15.62 -4.75 5.34
C SER A 43 15.63 -3.72 6.47
N GLY A 44 16.04 -2.47 6.21
CA GLY A 44 15.95 -1.34 7.14
C GLY A 44 14.62 -0.58 7.11
N LEU A 45 13.68 -0.99 6.25
CA LEU A 45 12.45 -0.27 5.95
C LEU A 45 11.25 -1.22 6.04
N ASN A 46 10.81 -1.52 7.27
CA ASN A 46 9.40 -1.85 7.51
C ASN A 46 8.66 -0.58 8.00
N PRO A 47 8.43 0.44 7.14
CA PRO A 47 7.79 1.69 7.55
C PRO A 47 6.37 1.46 8.07
N THR A 48 5.67 0.46 7.55
CA THR A 48 4.28 0.13 7.93
C THR A 48 4.14 -0.33 9.37
N SER A 49 5.05 -1.17 9.90
CA SER A 49 4.98 -1.57 11.32
C SER A 49 5.31 -0.41 12.27
N ARG A 50 6.13 0.55 11.82
CA ARG A 50 6.41 1.78 12.57
C ARG A 50 5.18 2.67 12.64
N GLU A 51 4.53 2.94 11.50
CA GLU A 51 3.32 3.77 11.45
C GLU A 51 2.21 3.20 12.33
N GLU A 52 1.97 1.89 12.27
CA GLU A 52 0.96 1.22 13.11
C GLU A 52 1.28 1.29 14.60
N THR A 53 2.55 1.15 14.97
CA THR A 53 2.98 1.30 16.37
C THR A 53 2.79 2.74 16.85
N LEU A 54 2.96 3.74 15.97
CA LEU A 54 2.68 5.13 16.27
C LEU A 54 1.16 5.41 16.37
N TYR A 55 0.33 4.78 15.54
CA TYR A 55 -1.13 4.84 15.70
C TYR A 55 -1.58 4.24 17.01
N LEU A 56 -0.97 3.11 17.40
CA LEU A 56 -1.23 2.50 18.69
C LEU A 56 -0.84 3.42 19.85
N ARG A 57 0.32 4.09 19.78
CA ARG A 57 0.74 5.09 20.77
C ARG A 57 -0.31 6.19 20.94
N GLU A 58 -0.79 6.75 19.82
CA GLU A 58 -1.80 7.81 19.87
C GLU A 58 -3.10 7.30 20.47
N PHE A 59 -3.56 6.10 20.08
CA PHE A 59 -4.74 5.44 20.63
C PHE A 59 -4.62 5.24 22.15
N LEU A 60 -3.48 4.78 22.65
CA LEU A 60 -3.25 4.63 24.09
C LEU A 60 -3.34 5.96 24.84
N THR A 61 -2.95 7.09 24.25
CA THR A 61 -3.04 8.42 24.87
C THR A 61 -4.32 9.20 24.53
N SER A 62 -5.25 8.56 23.81
CA SER A 62 -6.46 9.18 23.28
C SER A 62 -7.61 9.23 24.31
N GLN A 63 -8.62 10.03 24.00
CA GLN A 63 -9.89 10.04 24.73
C GLN A 63 -10.62 8.69 24.65
N ASP A 64 -10.46 7.95 23.55
CA ASP A 64 -11.16 6.68 23.36
C ASP A 64 -10.67 5.63 24.35
N MET A 65 -9.36 5.52 24.57
CA MET A 65 -8.80 4.65 25.60
C MET A 65 -9.26 5.07 26.99
N LEU A 66 -9.27 6.37 27.30
CA LEU A 66 -9.79 6.87 28.57
C LEU A 66 -11.27 6.49 28.78
N ASN A 67 -12.10 6.57 27.75
CA ASN A 67 -13.51 6.16 27.83
C ASN A 67 -13.63 4.65 28.11
N VAL A 68 -12.79 3.82 27.51
CA VAL A 68 -12.77 2.38 27.79
C VAL A 68 -12.35 2.10 29.22
N LEU A 69 -11.31 2.77 29.72
CA LEU A 69 -10.87 2.64 31.11
C LEU A 69 -11.93 3.14 32.10
N GLN A 70 -12.63 4.21 31.76
CA GLN A 70 -13.75 4.69 32.56
C GLN A 70 -14.87 3.65 32.64
N GLN A 71 -15.18 2.94 31.54
CA GLN A 71 -16.23 1.93 31.50
C GLN A 71 -15.83 0.61 32.19
N LYS A 72 -14.56 0.19 32.06
CA LYS A 72 -14.09 -1.12 32.52
C LYS A 72 -13.46 -1.13 33.92
N ALA A 73 -12.92 0.01 34.35
CA ALA A 73 -12.14 0.11 35.58
C ALA A 73 -12.56 1.30 36.46
N ASP A 74 -13.62 2.03 36.10
CA ASP A 74 -14.07 3.25 36.78
C ASP A 74 -12.90 4.21 37.07
N TRP A 75 -12.07 4.45 36.04
CA TRP A 75 -10.78 5.14 36.15
C TRP A 75 -10.82 6.39 37.03
N ALA A 76 -11.75 7.33 36.77
CA ALA A 76 -11.84 8.57 37.55
C ALA A 76 -12.10 8.34 39.05
N ALA A 77 -12.88 7.32 39.42
CA ALA A 77 -13.23 7.05 40.81
C ALA A 77 -11.99 6.73 41.65
N HIS A 78 -11.05 5.95 41.10
CA HIS A 78 -9.81 5.57 41.79
C HIS A 78 -8.95 6.77 42.21
N TYR A 79 -8.95 7.85 41.43
CA TYR A 79 -8.13 9.04 41.67
C TYR A 79 -8.87 10.17 42.39
N SER A 80 -10.21 10.18 42.36
CA SER A 80 -11.03 11.29 42.82
C SER A 80 -11.08 11.49 44.35
N ASP A 81 -10.95 10.42 45.13
CA ASP A 81 -11.05 10.46 46.61
C ASP A 81 -9.72 10.78 47.32
N ARG A 82 -8.65 11.04 46.55
CA ARG A 82 -7.27 11.19 47.06
C ARG A 82 -6.86 12.65 47.26
N TRP A 83 -7.61 13.39 48.07
CA TRP A 83 -7.37 14.82 48.38
C TRP A 83 -6.02 15.13 49.06
N ARG A 84 -5.32 14.11 49.58
CA ARG A 84 -4.05 14.27 50.29
C ARG A 84 -2.90 14.75 49.41
N ASP A 85 -2.96 14.55 48.10
CA ASP A 85 -1.97 15.07 47.15
C ASP A 85 -2.58 16.17 46.26
N PRO A 86 -2.48 17.46 46.64
CA PRO A 86 -3.04 18.57 45.86
C PRO A 86 -2.53 18.66 44.43
N MET A 87 -1.33 18.14 44.14
CA MET A 87 -0.75 18.21 42.79
C MET A 87 -1.28 17.12 41.86
N TYR A 88 -1.77 16.01 42.43
CA TYR A 88 -2.35 14.86 41.72
C TYR A 88 -3.83 14.66 42.09
N TRP A 89 -4.49 15.70 42.61
CA TRP A 89 -5.89 15.66 42.95
C TRP A 89 -6.77 15.84 41.71
N LEU A 90 -7.80 15.00 41.60
CA LEU A 90 -8.82 15.05 40.58
C LEU A 90 -10.17 15.34 41.23
N SER A 91 -10.91 16.34 40.75
CA SER A 91 -12.22 16.67 41.31
C SER A 91 -13.29 15.64 40.92
N ASN A 92 -14.17 15.35 41.88
CA ASN A 92 -15.39 14.57 41.62
C ASN A 92 -16.29 15.36 40.66
N GLY A 93 -16.28 14.98 39.38
CA GLY A 93 -17.00 15.69 38.30
C GLY A 93 -16.14 16.63 37.44
N ALA A 94 -14.82 16.43 37.39
CA ALA A 94 -13.93 17.13 36.47
C ALA A 94 -14.45 17.11 35.01
N GLN A 95 -14.22 18.20 34.27
CA GLN A 95 -14.56 18.26 32.84
C GLN A 95 -13.76 17.21 32.06
N ARG A 96 -14.25 16.80 30.88
CA ARG A 96 -13.60 15.74 30.09
C ARG A 96 -12.16 16.11 29.73
N GLU A 97 -11.91 17.37 29.43
CA GLU A 97 -10.62 17.92 29.07
C GLU A 97 -9.62 17.81 30.24
N ASP A 98 -10.08 18.10 31.46
CA ASP A 98 -9.27 17.99 32.67
C ASP A 98 -8.98 16.52 33.01
N LEU A 99 -9.96 15.63 32.84
CA LEU A 99 -9.79 14.19 32.99
C LEU A 99 -8.76 13.64 32.00
N LEU A 100 -8.81 14.07 30.74
CA LEU A 100 -7.85 13.66 29.72
C LEU A 100 -6.44 14.18 30.01
N LYS A 101 -6.32 15.42 30.47
CA LYS A 101 -5.04 16.01 30.87
C LYS A 101 -4.43 15.26 32.06
N TYR A 102 -5.27 14.89 33.03
CA TYR A 102 -4.85 14.09 34.17
C TYR A 102 -4.42 12.68 33.74
N TYR A 103 -5.21 12.02 32.89
CA TYR A 103 -4.89 10.73 32.30
C TYR A 103 -3.53 10.72 31.59
N ARG A 104 -3.28 11.68 30.70
CA ARG A 104 -2.03 11.81 29.93
C ARG A 104 -0.79 12.09 30.78
N ARG A 105 -0.97 12.49 32.05
CA ARG A 105 0.12 12.67 33.00
C ARG A 105 0.50 11.35 33.68
N LEU A 106 -0.46 10.44 33.87
CA LEU A 106 -0.25 9.16 34.54
C LEU A 106 0.02 8.01 33.57
N VAL A 107 -0.44 8.14 32.34
CA VAL A 107 -0.25 7.15 31.29
C VAL A 107 0.68 7.70 30.24
N THR A 108 1.81 7.01 30.05
CA THR A 108 2.83 7.38 29.08
C THR A 108 3.05 6.22 28.10
N ALA A 109 3.13 6.56 26.81
CA ALA A 109 3.44 5.63 25.75
C ALA A 109 4.59 6.21 24.92
N HIS A 110 5.74 5.54 24.95
CA HIS A 110 6.97 5.98 24.28
C HIS A 110 7.44 4.93 23.29
N PHE A 111 7.59 5.33 22.03
CA PHE A 111 8.16 4.48 20.99
C PHE A 111 9.68 4.66 20.98
N ASP A 112 10.40 3.57 21.23
CA ASP A 112 11.86 3.54 21.18
C ASP A 112 12.30 3.19 19.75
N GLU A 113 12.95 4.16 19.08
CA GLU A 113 13.41 3.99 17.70
C GLU A 113 14.57 2.99 17.56
N GLN A 114 15.33 2.72 18.62
CA GLN A 114 16.44 1.77 18.59
C GLN A 114 15.94 0.32 18.67
N THR A 115 15.00 0.06 19.58
CA THR A 115 14.46 -1.28 19.80
C THR A 115 13.23 -1.59 18.93
N GLY A 116 12.57 -0.56 18.40
CA GLY A 116 11.31 -0.68 17.68
C GLY A 116 10.13 -1.10 18.57
N LEU A 117 10.28 -0.96 19.89
CA LEU A 117 9.27 -1.33 20.87
C LEU A 117 8.51 -0.10 21.37
N LEU A 118 7.22 -0.30 21.66
CA LEU A 118 6.38 0.67 22.36
C LEU A 118 6.38 0.34 23.85
N ASN A 119 6.96 1.23 24.64
CA ASN A 119 6.96 1.17 26.09
C ASN A 119 5.72 1.89 26.62
N VAL A 120 4.89 1.17 27.36
CA VAL A 120 3.65 1.70 27.95
C VAL A 120 3.77 1.62 29.45
N SER A 121 3.57 2.74 30.14
CA SER A 121 3.67 2.83 31.59
C SER A 121 2.43 3.51 32.15
N VAL A 122 1.91 2.94 33.23
CA VAL A 122 0.73 3.46 33.95
C VAL A 122 1.09 3.68 35.40
N GLU A 123 0.87 4.91 35.88
CA GLU A 123 1.02 5.30 37.27
C GLU A 123 -0.32 5.20 38.02
N ALA A 124 -0.35 4.49 39.14
CA ALA A 124 -1.51 4.43 40.04
C ALA A 124 -1.10 4.50 41.52
N PHE A 125 -2.07 4.79 42.38
CA PHE A 125 -1.85 4.79 43.83
C PHE A 125 -1.86 3.39 44.45
N GLU A 126 -2.36 2.39 43.71
CA GLU A 126 -2.36 0.98 44.13
C GLU A 126 -1.68 0.11 43.06
N PRO A 127 -0.82 -0.84 43.46
CA PRO A 127 -0.09 -1.69 42.52
C PRO A 127 -1.01 -2.57 41.68
N ASP A 128 -2.04 -3.18 42.29
CA ASP A 128 -3.01 -4.03 41.59
C ASP A 128 -3.82 -3.24 40.56
N PHE A 129 -4.11 -1.97 40.85
CA PHE A 129 -4.83 -1.11 39.92
C PHE A 129 -3.97 -0.72 38.73
N ALA A 130 -2.69 -0.41 38.93
CA ALA A 130 -1.73 -0.14 37.85
C ALA A 130 -1.64 -1.33 36.88
N GLU A 131 -1.51 -2.55 37.43
CA GLU A 131 -1.45 -3.76 36.62
C GLU A 131 -2.77 -4.00 35.86
N LYS A 132 -3.91 -3.94 36.56
CA LYS A 132 -5.24 -4.16 35.97
C LYS A 132 -5.51 -3.21 34.80
N VAL A 133 -5.17 -1.93 34.97
CA VAL A 133 -5.37 -0.92 33.92
C VAL A 133 -4.49 -1.22 32.73
N LEU A 134 -3.21 -1.53 32.95
CA LEU A 134 -2.31 -1.83 31.86
C LEU A 134 -2.73 -3.09 31.11
N GLN A 135 -3.22 -4.13 31.80
CA GLN A 135 -3.81 -5.31 31.17
C GLN A 135 -5.04 -4.96 30.29
N ILE A 136 -5.94 -4.10 30.78
CA ILE A 136 -7.09 -3.62 29.99
C ILE A 136 -6.57 -2.87 28.75
N MET A 137 -5.63 -1.94 28.91
CA MET A 137 -5.05 -1.18 27.80
C MET A 137 -4.43 -2.09 26.74
N LEU A 138 -3.69 -3.13 27.13
CA LEU A 138 -3.09 -4.08 26.19
C LEU A 138 -4.15 -4.91 25.44
N SER A 139 -5.18 -5.40 26.14
CA SER A 139 -6.30 -6.11 25.50
C SER A 139 -7.03 -5.23 24.49
N GLU A 140 -7.24 -3.96 24.82
CA GLU A 140 -7.84 -2.99 23.90
C GLU A 140 -6.93 -2.64 22.73
N SER A 141 -5.63 -2.57 22.97
CA SER A 141 -4.61 -2.35 21.95
C SER A 141 -4.60 -3.46 20.91
N GLU A 142 -4.67 -4.71 21.36
CA GLU A 142 -4.76 -5.88 20.48
C GLU A 142 -6.02 -5.82 19.62
N ARG A 143 -7.16 -5.51 20.23
CA ARG A 143 -8.43 -5.33 19.51
C ARG A 143 -8.35 -4.20 18.49
N PHE A 144 -7.76 -3.05 18.85
CA PHE A 144 -7.59 -1.91 17.97
C PHE A 144 -6.73 -2.25 16.75
N VAL A 145 -5.58 -2.89 16.95
CA VAL A 145 -4.67 -3.29 15.86
C VAL A 145 -5.35 -4.29 14.93
N ASN A 146 -6.08 -5.27 15.48
CA ASN A 146 -6.83 -6.25 14.69
C ASN A 146 -7.93 -5.57 13.86
N GLU A 147 -8.74 -4.70 14.45
CA GLU A 147 -9.80 -3.97 13.74
C GLU A 147 -9.25 -3.02 12.67
N LEU A 148 -8.16 -2.31 12.97
CA LEU A 148 -7.49 -1.44 11.99
C LEU A 148 -6.99 -2.26 10.80
N SER A 149 -6.32 -3.37 11.06
CA SER A 149 -5.82 -4.28 10.02
C SER A 149 -6.97 -4.85 9.17
N HIS A 150 -8.06 -5.28 9.81
CA HIS A 150 -9.26 -5.77 9.11
C HIS A 150 -9.90 -4.68 8.24
N ARG A 151 -9.96 -3.45 8.74
CA ARG A 151 -10.50 -2.30 8.00
C ARG A 151 -9.67 -2.01 6.76
N MET A 152 -8.34 -1.91 6.91
CA MET A 152 -7.44 -1.67 5.77
C MET A 152 -7.53 -2.78 4.72
N ALA A 153 -7.60 -4.04 5.15
CA ALA A 153 -7.77 -5.17 4.24
C ALA A 153 -9.10 -5.10 3.45
N ARG A 154 -10.21 -4.73 4.12
CA ARG A 154 -11.51 -4.53 3.46
C ARG A 154 -11.49 -3.37 2.47
N GLU A 155 -10.87 -2.25 2.83
CA GLU A 155 -10.75 -1.07 1.96
C GLU A 155 -9.90 -1.38 0.72
N GLN A 156 -8.76 -2.07 0.90
CA GLN A 156 -7.91 -2.49 -0.21
C GLN A 156 -8.63 -3.47 -1.15
N MET A 157 -9.38 -4.43 -0.60
CA MET A 157 -10.18 -5.37 -1.39
C MET A 157 -11.29 -4.64 -2.16
N ALA A 158 -12.01 -3.72 -1.52
CA ALA A 158 -13.07 -2.95 -2.16
C ALA A 158 -12.51 -2.07 -3.30
N PHE A 159 -11.35 -1.45 -3.08
CA PHE A 159 -10.64 -0.69 -4.11
C PHE A 159 -10.26 -1.57 -5.30
N ALA A 160 -9.62 -2.72 -5.06
CA ALA A 160 -9.22 -3.65 -6.12
C ALA A 160 -10.42 -4.21 -6.90
N GLN A 161 -11.53 -4.55 -6.22
CA GLN A 161 -12.76 -5.00 -6.87
C GLN A 161 -13.38 -3.93 -7.77
N ASN A 162 -13.40 -2.67 -7.32
CA ASN A 162 -13.90 -1.56 -8.11
C ASN A 162 -13.02 -1.34 -9.36
N GLU A 163 -11.70 -1.44 -9.21
CA GLU A 163 -10.79 -1.28 -10.34
C GLU A 163 -10.91 -2.44 -11.34
N LEU A 164 -11.09 -3.67 -10.87
CA LEU A 164 -11.41 -4.81 -11.73
C LEU A 164 -12.71 -4.59 -12.52
N ALA A 165 -13.76 -4.07 -11.88
CA ALA A 165 -15.02 -3.80 -12.55
C ALA A 165 -14.85 -2.76 -13.67
N LYS A 166 -14.11 -1.67 -13.42
CA LYS A 166 -13.80 -0.65 -14.44
C LYS A 166 -12.92 -1.20 -15.58
N ALA A 167 -11.88 -1.95 -15.24
CA ALA A 167 -10.97 -2.56 -16.21
C ALA A 167 -11.72 -3.55 -17.11
N ARG A 168 -12.61 -4.35 -16.52
CA ARG A 168 -13.48 -5.27 -17.26
C ARG A 168 -14.40 -4.54 -18.23
N ALA A 169 -15.12 -3.52 -17.76
CA ALA A 169 -16.01 -2.74 -18.63
C ALA A 169 -15.24 -2.05 -19.77
N THR A 170 -14.04 -1.55 -19.49
CA THR A 170 -13.17 -0.95 -20.51
C THR A 170 -12.72 -2.00 -21.53
N TYR A 171 -12.30 -3.18 -21.09
CA TYR A 171 -11.92 -4.28 -21.96
C TYR A 171 -13.08 -4.74 -22.86
N GLU A 172 -14.26 -4.96 -22.28
CA GLU A 172 -15.47 -5.35 -23.03
C GLU A 172 -15.80 -4.30 -24.11
N ASN A 173 -15.80 -3.01 -23.76
CA ASN A 173 -16.05 -1.93 -24.73
C ASN A 173 -15.01 -1.89 -25.86
N ARG A 174 -13.70 -1.97 -25.55
CA ARG A 174 -12.64 -1.95 -26.59
C ARG A 174 -12.69 -3.19 -27.49
N ARG A 175 -13.02 -4.34 -26.92
CA ARG A 175 -13.21 -5.58 -27.68
C ARG A 175 -14.40 -5.45 -28.63
N ASP A 176 -15.51 -4.89 -28.16
CA ASP A 176 -16.71 -4.71 -28.96
C ASP A 176 -16.50 -3.67 -30.08
N ASP A 177 -15.76 -2.57 -29.81
CA ASP A 177 -15.35 -1.61 -30.84
C ASP A 177 -14.52 -2.28 -31.95
N MET A 178 -13.56 -3.13 -31.57
CA MET A 178 -12.75 -3.89 -32.51
C MET A 178 -13.59 -4.86 -33.34
N LEU A 179 -14.50 -5.61 -32.71
CA LEU A 179 -15.39 -6.56 -33.39
C LEU A 179 -16.38 -5.85 -34.32
N ALA A 180 -16.95 -4.73 -33.89
CA ALA A 180 -17.83 -3.91 -34.71
C ALA A 180 -17.09 -3.33 -35.93
N PHE A 181 -15.83 -2.92 -35.75
CA PHE A 181 -14.99 -2.46 -36.87
C PHE A 181 -14.65 -3.59 -37.84
N GLN A 182 -14.34 -4.79 -37.34
CA GLN A 182 -14.13 -5.98 -38.18
C GLN A 182 -15.38 -6.31 -39.01
N SER A 183 -16.56 -6.32 -38.36
CA SER A 183 -17.83 -6.63 -39.01
C SER A 183 -18.24 -5.59 -40.04
N THR A 184 -18.08 -4.30 -39.74
CA THR A 184 -18.51 -3.19 -40.63
C THR A 184 -17.65 -3.13 -41.90
N ASN A 185 -16.37 -3.47 -41.78
CA ASN A 185 -15.42 -3.41 -42.90
C ASN A 185 -15.21 -4.78 -43.58
N SER A 186 -16.00 -5.81 -43.21
CA SER A 186 -15.86 -7.20 -43.69
C SER A 186 -14.39 -7.66 -43.73
N LEU A 187 -13.60 -7.26 -42.74
CA LEU A 187 -12.14 -7.39 -42.79
C LEU A 187 -11.68 -8.85 -42.77
N LEU A 188 -12.41 -9.71 -42.05
CA LEU A 188 -12.16 -11.14 -42.03
C LEU A 188 -12.32 -11.75 -43.44
N ASP A 189 -13.38 -11.34 -44.15
CA ASP A 189 -13.65 -11.80 -45.51
C ASP A 189 -12.66 -11.19 -46.49
N ALA A 190 -12.25 -9.93 -46.31
CA ALA A 190 -11.29 -9.24 -47.17
C ALA A 190 -9.88 -9.81 -47.06
N GLU A 191 -9.38 -10.10 -45.85
CA GLU A 191 -8.07 -10.74 -45.63
C GLU A 191 -8.05 -12.17 -46.17
N ALA A 192 -9.10 -12.95 -45.89
CA ALA A 192 -9.25 -14.30 -46.45
C ALA A 192 -9.34 -14.29 -47.98
N THR A 193 -10.08 -13.34 -48.56
CA THR A 193 -10.21 -13.17 -50.02
C THR A 193 -8.88 -12.74 -50.64
N ALA A 194 -8.17 -11.80 -50.03
CA ALA A 194 -6.86 -11.34 -50.50
C ALA A 194 -5.83 -12.48 -50.48
N LYS A 195 -5.80 -13.28 -49.41
CA LYS A 195 -4.94 -14.45 -49.29
C LYS A 195 -5.28 -15.52 -50.35
N ALA A 196 -6.55 -15.86 -50.50
CA ALA A 196 -6.99 -16.83 -51.52
C ALA A 196 -6.66 -16.37 -52.95
N ARG A 197 -6.81 -15.07 -53.25
CA ARG A 197 -6.40 -14.51 -54.55
C ARG A 197 -4.89 -14.50 -54.75
N ALA A 198 -4.10 -14.20 -53.72
CA ALA A 198 -2.64 -14.26 -53.79
C ALA A 198 -2.16 -15.70 -54.07
N GLU A 199 -2.80 -16.71 -53.49
CA GLU A 199 -2.53 -18.12 -53.79
C GLU A 199 -2.83 -18.46 -55.26
N ILE A 200 -3.96 -17.99 -55.82
CA ILE A 200 -4.30 -18.16 -57.24
C ILE A 200 -3.26 -17.48 -58.16
N ILE A 201 -2.84 -16.26 -57.83
CA ILE A 201 -1.80 -15.53 -58.58
C ILE A 201 -0.47 -16.31 -58.56
N ALA A 202 -0.05 -16.81 -57.40
CA ALA A 202 1.16 -17.61 -57.27
C ALA A 202 1.09 -18.92 -58.08
N GLU A 203 -0.08 -19.55 -58.14
CA GLU A 203 -0.30 -20.73 -58.98
C GLU A 203 -0.23 -20.41 -60.49
N LEU A 204 -0.85 -19.30 -60.91
CA LEU A 204 -0.79 -18.83 -62.30
C LEU A 204 0.65 -18.48 -62.72
N GLU A 205 1.44 -17.84 -61.86
CA GLU A 205 2.85 -17.54 -62.11
C GLU A 205 3.71 -18.80 -62.22
N SER A 206 3.47 -19.79 -61.34
CA SER A 206 4.13 -21.10 -61.39
C SER A 206 3.84 -21.82 -62.71
N ASN A 207 2.56 -21.84 -63.13
CA ASN A 207 2.14 -22.44 -64.40
C ASN A 207 2.72 -21.70 -65.60
N LEU A 208 2.70 -20.36 -65.60
CA LEU A 208 3.31 -19.53 -66.63
C LEU A 208 4.82 -19.81 -66.76
N THR A 209 5.52 -19.98 -65.64
CA THR A 209 6.95 -20.31 -65.62
C THR A 209 7.23 -21.70 -66.22
N LYS A 210 6.41 -22.70 -65.90
CA LYS A 210 6.49 -24.04 -66.50
C LYS A 210 6.28 -23.99 -68.01
N GLU A 211 5.23 -23.30 -68.47
CA GLU A 211 4.90 -23.21 -69.89
C GLU A 211 5.94 -22.41 -70.69
N ARG A 212 6.51 -21.35 -70.12
CA ARG A 212 7.64 -20.61 -70.71
C ARG A 212 8.90 -21.47 -70.82
N THR A 213 9.18 -22.29 -69.80
CA THR A 213 10.30 -23.24 -69.82
C THR A 213 10.12 -24.28 -70.92
N ALA A 214 8.91 -24.84 -71.07
CA ALA A 214 8.56 -25.75 -72.14
C ALA A 214 8.70 -25.11 -73.53
N LEU A 215 8.26 -23.85 -73.69
CA LEU A 215 8.45 -23.10 -74.94
C LEU A 215 9.94 -22.94 -75.27
N LYS A 216 10.79 -22.63 -74.28
CA LYS A 216 12.24 -22.50 -74.47
C LYS A 216 12.87 -23.82 -74.92
N GLY A 217 12.43 -24.95 -74.36
CA GLY A 217 12.86 -26.29 -74.80
C GLY A 217 12.41 -26.62 -76.23
N LEU A 218 11.17 -26.30 -76.60
CA LEU A 218 10.67 -26.48 -77.97
C LEU A 218 11.44 -25.62 -78.98
N LEU A 219 11.73 -24.35 -78.64
CA LEU A 219 12.49 -23.45 -79.52
C LEU A 219 13.96 -23.86 -79.69
N ALA A 220 14.51 -24.67 -78.77
CA ALA A 220 15.87 -25.22 -78.91
C ALA A 220 15.96 -26.32 -79.99
N THR A 221 14.82 -26.93 -80.36
CA THR A 221 14.77 -28.10 -81.27
C THR A 221 13.89 -27.88 -82.50
N LEU A 222 12.94 -26.94 -82.45
CA LEU A 222 11.94 -26.71 -83.49
C LEU A 222 11.97 -25.25 -83.96
N SER A 223 11.66 -25.04 -85.23
CA SER A 223 11.53 -23.69 -85.79
C SER A 223 10.35 -22.94 -85.17
N ALA A 224 10.50 -21.62 -85.03
CA ALA A 224 9.54 -20.72 -84.38
C ALA A 224 8.12 -20.72 -85.02
N ASN A 225 7.96 -21.28 -86.22
CA ASN A 225 6.70 -21.31 -86.97
C ASN A 225 5.96 -22.66 -86.94
N THR A 226 6.46 -23.64 -86.17
CA THR A 226 5.85 -24.96 -86.05
C THR A 226 4.49 -24.88 -85.31
N PRO A 227 3.46 -25.67 -85.70
CA PRO A 227 2.16 -25.66 -85.02
C PRO A 227 2.23 -25.85 -83.50
N GLN A 228 3.15 -26.69 -83.02
CA GLN A 228 3.40 -26.93 -81.59
C GLN A 228 3.90 -25.67 -80.85
N VAL A 229 4.80 -24.90 -81.47
CA VAL A 229 5.32 -23.64 -80.89
C VAL A 229 4.21 -22.57 -80.84
N ARG A 230 3.36 -22.51 -81.86
CA ARG A 230 2.20 -21.59 -81.88
C ARG A 230 1.17 -21.93 -80.81
N GLN A 231 0.85 -23.21 -80.65
CA GLN A 231 -0.05 -23.68 -79.60
C GLN A 231 0.49 -23.33 -78.20
N GLN A 232 1.79 -23.53 -77.97
CA GLN A 232 2.45 -23.20 -76.72
C GLN A 232 2.42 -21.69 -76.43
N ARG A 233 2.66 -20.85 -77.43
CA ARG A 233 2.55 -19.38 -77.31
C ARG A 233 1.13 -18.93 -76.97
N ASN A 234 0.11 -19.52 -77.60
CA ASN A 234 -1.28 -19.20 -77.28
C ASN A 234 -1.63 -19.55 -75.83
N ARG A 235 -1.07 -20.66 -75.30
CA ARG A 235 -1.27 -21.09 -73.92
C ARG A 235 -0.62 -20.12 -72.93
N ILE A 236 0.59 -19.67 -73.22
CA ILE A 236 1.30 -18.62 -72.45
C ILE A 236 0.50 -17.31 -72.48
N GLN A 237 0.03 -16.89 -73.65
CA GLN A 237 -0.75 -15.65 -73.79
C GLN A 237 -2.07 -15.71 -73.00
N ALA A 238 -2.75 -16.85 -72.98
CA ALA A 238 -3.96 -17.04 -72.17
C ALA A 238 -3.66 -16.95 -70.67
N LEU A 239 -2.56 -17.56 -70.20
CA LEU A 239 -2.12 -17.46 -68.80
C LEU A 239 -1.69 -16.03 -68.42
N GLU A 240 -1.01 -15.31 -69.31
CA GLU A 240 -0.63 -13.90 -69.10
C GLU A 240 -1.84 -12.97 -69.00
N GLN A 241 -2.85 -13.18 -69.85
CA GLN A 241 -4.11 -12.43 -69.78
C GLN A 241 -4.86 -12.70 -68.47
N GLN A 242 -4.93 -13.97 -68.05
CA GLN A 242 -5.58 -14.36 -66.80
C GLN A 242 -4.84 -13.80 -65.57
N LEU A 243 -3.50 -13.87 -65.56
CA LEU A 243 -2.66 -13.32 -64.51
C LEU A 243 -2.85 -11.79 -64.40
N THR A 244 -2.85 -11.08 -65.53
CA THR A 244 -3.07 -9.63 -65.55
C THR A 244 -4.46 -9.28 -65.01
N ALA A 245 -5.50 -10.04 -65.38
CA ALA A 245 -6.86 -9.80 -64.89
C ALA A 245 -6.99 -10.02 -63.37
N GLU A 246 -6.37 -11.07 -62.82
CA GLU A 246 -6.42 -11.34 -61.38
C GLU A 246 -5.55 -10.36 -60.57
N THR A 247 -4.35 -10.01 -61.06
CA THR A 247 -3.51 -8.97 -60.43
C THR A 247 -4.21 -7.60 -60.46
N GLN A 248 -4.86 -7.26 -61.56
CA GLN A 248 -5.59 -5.99 -61.67
C GLN A 248 -6.84 -5.99 -60.79
N ARG A 249 -7.53 -7.11 -60.58
CA ARG A 249 -8.63 -7.23 -59.62
C ARG A 249 -8.17 -7.06 -58.18
N LEU A 250 -7.00 -7.61 -57.81
CA LEU A 250 -6.39 -7.42 -56.49
C LEU A 250 -6.06 -5.94 -56.21
N VAL A 251 -5.67 -5.19 -57.24
CA VAL A 251 -5.30 -3.75 -57.14
C VAL A 251 -6.48 -2.79 -57.36
N SER A 252 -7.49 -3.19 -58.14
CA SER A 252 -8.60 -2.33 -58.61
C SER A 252 -9.89 -2.47 -57.80
N GLU A 253 -9.97 -3.34 -56.79
CA GLU A 253 -10.90 -3.09 -55.69
C GLU A 253 -10.58 -1.68 -55.17
N LYS A 254 -11.51 -0.74 -55.39
CA LYS A 254 -11.43 0.74 -55.29
C LYS A 254 -11.02 1.27 -53.91
N GLY A 255 -9.91 0.79 -53.38
CA GLY A 255 -9.69 0.70 -51.96
C GLY A 255 -8.24 0.73 -51.52
N GLY A 256 -7.20 0.71 -52.36
CA GLY A 256 -5.80 0.70 -51.88
C GLY A 256 -5.48 1.74 -50.78
N ASP A 257 -5.95 2.98 -50.94
CA ASP A 257 -5.82 4.05 -49.94
C ASP A 257 -6.79 3.87 -48.76
N LYS A 258 -8.02 3.41 -49.02
CA LYS A 258 -9.02 3.10 -47.98
C LYS A 258 -8.63 1.89 -47.13
N LEU A 259 -7.99 0.89 -47.72
CA LEU A 259 -7.56 -0.37 -47.14
C LEU A 259 -6.37 -0.12 -46.23
N ASN A 260 -5.44 0.76 -46.61
CA ASN A 260 -4.37 1.22 -45.74
C ASN A 260 -4.90 2.00 -44.53
N VAL A 261 -5.87 2.91 -44.73
CA VAL A 261 -6.53 3.64 -43.63
C VAL A 261 -7.31 2.70 -42.71
N VAL A 262 -8.04 1.72 -43.27
CA VAL A 262 -8.79 0.72 -42.51
C VAL A 262 -7.84 -0.20 -41.74
N ALA A 263 -6.73 -0.65 -42.34
CA ALA A 263 -5.71 -1.46 -41.68
C ALA A 263 -5.01 -0.71 -40.53
N SER A 264 -4.72 0.60 -40.72
CA SER A 264 -4.17 1.44 -39.65
C SER A 264 -5.16 1.60 -38.49
N ARG A 265 -6.45 1.85 -38.77
CA ARG A 265 -7.48 1.95 -37.73
C ARG A 265 -7.69 0.62 -37.01
N TYR A 266 -7.72 -0.49 -37.74
CA TYR A 266 -7.81 -1.82 -37.17
C TYR A 266 -6.65 -2.10 -36.22
N ARG A 267 -5.41 -1.80 -36.64
CA ARG A 267 -4.22 -1.96 -35.78
C ARG A 267 -4.34 -1.16 -34.49
N ASN A 268 -4.82 0.08 -34.55
CA ASN A 268 -5.04 0.88 -33.34
C ASN A 268 -6.08 0.24 -32.42
N LEU A 269 -7.23 -0.22 -32.95
CA LEU A 269 -8.26 -0.89 -32.16
C LEU A 269 -7.75 -2.21 -31.55
N THR A 270 -6.92 -2.98 -32.27
CA THR A 270 -6.28 -4.18 -31.72
C THR A 270 -5.32 -3.85 -30.59
N ILE A 271 -4.51 -2.79 -30.74
CA ILE A 271 -3.60 -2.33 -29.68
C ILE A 271 -4.41 -1.86 -28.46
N ASP A 272 -5.45 -1.06 -28.66
CA ASP A 272 -6.31 -0.56 -27.58
C ASP A 272 -7.00 -1.70 -26.83
N ALA A 273 -7.50 -2.71 -27.55
CA ALA A 273 -8.08 -3.91 -26.96
C ALA A 273 -7.05 -4.74 -26.18
N ALA A 274 -5.82 -4.88 -26.71
CA ALA A 274 -4.74 -5.59 -26.03
C ALA A 274 -4.26 -4.87 -24.76
N ILE A 275 -4.16 -3.53 -24.79
CA ILE A 275 -3.84 -2.73 -23.59
C ILE A 275 -4.93 -2.90 -22.54
N ALA A 276 -6.21 -2.85 -22.95
CA ALA A 276 -7.33 -3.05 -22.03
C ALA A 276 -7.36 -4.48 -21.45
N GLU A 277 -6.98 -5.50 -22.24
CA GLU A 277 -6.84 -6.88 -21.77
C GLU A 277 -5.74 -7.02 -20.72
N GLU A 278 -4.58 -6.41 -20.95
CA GLU A 278 -3.47 -6.43 -20.00
C GLU A 278 -3.83 -5.71 -18.70
N ALA A 279 -4.51 -4.56 -18.78
CA ALA A 279 -5.03 -3.85 -17.62
C ALA A 279 -6.05 -4.69 -16.83
N TYR A 280 -6.94 -5.41 -17.52
CA TYR A 280 -7.87 -6.35 -16.89
C TYR A 280 -7.14 -7.49 -16.17
N LYS A 281 -6.14 -8.11 -16.80
CA LYS A 281 -5.31 -9.16 -16.17
C LYS A 281 -4.59 -8.65 -14.93
N PHE A 282 -4.02 -7.44 -15.00
CA PHE A 282 -3.38 -6.80 -13.86
C PHE A 282 -4.38 -6.56 -12.72
N ALA A 283 -5.59 -6.08 -13.02
CA ALA A 283 -6.62 -5.87 -12.01
C ALA A 283 -7.08 -7.19 -11.36
N VAL A 284 -7.18 -8.28 -12.13
CA VAL A 284 -7.45 -9.63 -11.58
C VAL A 284 -6.35 -10.05 -10.60
N SER A 285 -5.08 -9.87 -10.98
CA SER A 285 -3.93 -10.16 -10.11
C SER A 285 -3.93 -9.30 -8.84
N SER A 286 -4.31 -8.02 -8.96
CA SER A 286 -4.46 -7.11 -7.82
C SER A 286 -5.54 -7.57 -6.83
N VAL A 287 -6.70 -8.02 -7.33
CA VAL A 287 -7.77 -8.59 -6.49
C VAL A 287 -7.31 -9.86 -5.80
N GLU A 288 -6.62 -10.78 -6.48
CA GLU A 288 -6.12 -12.00 -5.82
C GLU A 288 -5.05 -11.67 -4.78
N SER A 289 -4.17 -10.70 -5.06
CA SER A 289 -3.19 -10.22 -4.08
C SER A 289 -3.86 -9.63 -2.84
N ALA A 290 -4.89 -8.78 -3.03
CA ALA A 290 -5.68 -8.22 -1.93
C ALA A 290 -6.43 -9.32 -1.15
N ARG A 291 -6.96 -10.34 -1.83
CA ARG A 291 -7.61 -11.50 -1.20
C ARG A 291 -6.64 -12.30 -0.35
N ILE A 292 -5.45 -12.59 -0.87
CA ILE A 292 -4.39 -13.28 -0.15
C ILE A 292 -4.01 -12.48 1.10
N GLU A 293 -3.77 -11.17 0.95
CA GLU A 293 -3.39 -10.32 2.08
C GLU A 293 -4.49 -10.23 3.15
N ALA A 294 -5.76 -10.14 2.74
CA ALA A 294 -6.90 -10.20 3.66
C ALA A 294 -7.07 -11.58 4.34
N SER A 295 -6.61 -12.66 3.71
CA SER A 295 -6.67 -14.02 4.26
C SER A 295 -5.52 -14.37 5.20
N LYS A 296 -4.37 -13.68 5.09
CA LYS A 296 -3.28 -13.82 6.06
C LYS A 296 -3.77 -13.36 7.42
N LYS A 297 -3.38 -14.09 8.48
CA LYS A 297 -3.63 -13.64 9.86
C LYS A 297 -3.09 -12.23 10.00
N LEU A 298 -4.01 -11.31 10.27
CA LEU A 298 -3.71 -9.90 10.39
C LEU A 298 -2.71 -9.67 11.52
N ARG A 299 -2.05 -8.53 11.43
CA ARG A 299 -0.94 -8.12 12.29
C ARG A 299 -1.36 -8.27 13.75
N SER A 300 -0.53 -8.96 14.54
CA SER A 300 -0.79 -9.20 15.95
C SER A 300 0.03 -8.25 16.79
N LEU A 301 -0.57 -7.74 17.85
CA LEU A 301 0.19 -7.17 18.96
C LEU A 301 1.00 -8.30 19.59
N VAL A 302 2.31 -8.13 19.69
CA VAL A 302 3.21 -9.05 20.38
C VAL A 302 3.67 -8.38 21.65
N THR A 303 3.26 -8.93 22.79
CA THR A 303 3.70 -8.48 24.10
C THR A 303 5.07 -9.09 24.41
N VAL A 304 6.10 -8.24 24.45
CA VAL A 304 7.48 -8.65 24.77
C VAL A 304 7.68 -8.69 26.27
N VAL A 305 7.12 -7.71 26.99
CA VAL A 305 7.11 -7.65 28.45
C VAL A 305 5.67 -7.47 28.90
N SER A 306 5.19 -8.40 29.72
CA SER A 306 3.83 -8.38 30.26
C SER A 306 3.71 -7.41 31.44
N PRO A 307 2.51 -6.85 31.69
CA PRO A 307 2.25 -6.03 32.87
C PRO A 307 2.61 -6.78 34.15
N ASN A 308 3.22 -6.10 35.10
CA ASN A 308 3.55 -6.63 36.42
C ASN A 308 3.00 -5.74 37.53
N ALA A 309 2.60 -6.34 38.66
CA ALA A 309 2.39 -5.63 39.91
C ALA A 309 3.74 -5.08 40.40
N PRO A 310 3.90 -3.77 40.57
CA PRO A 310 5.13 -3.19 41.10
C PRO A 310 5.25 -3.40 42.62
N ASP A 311 6.37 -4.00 43.06
CA ASP A 311 6.66 -4.28 44.47
C ASP A 311 6.95 -3.01 45.30
N ARG A 312 7.36 -1.92 44.65
CA ARG A 312 7.70 -0.64 45.29
C ARG A 312 7.14 0.54 44.52
N ALA A 313 6.78 1.60 45.24
CA ALA A 313 6.45 2.88 44.64
C ALA A 313 7.71 3.51 44.03
N ILE A 314 7.63 3.86 42.74
CA ILE A 314 8.72 4.53 42.03
C ILE A 314 8.66 6.03 42.28
N TYR A 315 7.45 6.58 42.40
CA TYR A 315 7.25 8.00 42.62
C TYR A 315 6.58 8.30 43.97
N PRO A 316 6.82 9.50 44.52
CA PRO A 316 7.83 10.47 44.11
C PRO A 316 9.25 10.02 44.50
N GLU A 317 10.26 10.31 43.68
CA GLU A 317 11.67 10.17 44.08
C GLU A 317 12.04 11.26 45.10
N ARG A 318 11.59 11.10 46.35
CA ARG A 318 11.62 12.14 47.39
C ARG A 318 13.02 12.73 47.58
N ALA A 319 14.04 11.88 47.65
CA ALA A 319 15.43 12.30 47.84
C ALA A 319 15.98 13.08 46.62
N TYR A 320 15.80 12.54 45.42
CA TYR A 320 16.26 13.16 44.18
C TYR A 320 15.59 14.51 43.93
N ASN A 321 14.26 14.58 44.11
CA ASN A 321 13.49 15.81 43.96
C ASN A 321 13.90 16.88 44.99
N LEU A 322 14.11 16.51 46.25
CA LEU A 322 14.54 17.44 47.29
C LEU A 322 15.94 18.02 47.00
N VAL A 323 16.90 17.18 46.59
CA VAL A 323 18.25 17.62 46.21
C VAL A 323 18.20 18.53 44.98
N THR A 324 17.42 18.19 43.97
CA THR A 324 17.28 19.02 42.76
C THR A 324 16.73 20.40 43.08
N ILE A 325 15.65 20.50 43.88
CA ILE A 325 15.08 21.79 44.30
C ILE A 325 16.10 22.55 45.16
N PHE A 326 16.93 21.87 45.96
CA PHE A 326 17.94 22.51 46.80
C PHE A 326 19.00 23.20 45.93
N ILE A 327 19.53 22.49 44.94
CA ILE A 327 20.50 23.03 43.98
C ILE A 327 19.88 24.19 43.19
N ALA A 328 18.64 24.04 42.70
CA ALA A 328 17.96 25.11 41.95
C ALA A 328 17.79 26.39 42.78
N LEU A 329 17.43 26.26 44.07
CA LEU A 329 17.32 27.41 44.97
C LEU A 329 18.67 28.05 45.28
N LEU A 330 19.75 27.26 45.38
CA LEU A 330 21.10 27.79 45.53
C LEU A 330 21.54 28.59 44.29
N LEU A 331 21.25 28.10 43.09
CA LEU A 331 21.53 28.81 41.85
C LEU A 331 20.74 30.12 41.77
N LEU A 332 19.43 30.08 42.09
CA LEU A 332 18.57 31.26 42.08
C LEU A 332 19.05 32.29 43.12
N PHE A 333 19.44 31.84 44.31
CA PHE A 333 20.05 32.70 45.32
C PHE A 333 21.37 33.33 44.83
N GLY A 334 22.23 32.55 44.17
CA GLY A 334 23.46 33.03 43.55
C GLY A 334 23.20 34.12 42.50
N ILE A 335 22.23 33.90 41.62
CA ILE A 335 21.82 34.88 40.59
C ILE A 335 21.26 36.14 41.25
N ALA A 336 20.36 36.00 42.23
CA ALA A 336 19.79 37.15 42.92
C ALA A 336 20.87 37.98 43.63
N ARG A 337 21.83 37.32 44.30
CA ARG A 337 22.99 37.98 44.91
C ARG A 337 23.88 38.66 43.89
N PHE A 338 24.11 38.03 42.75
CA PHE A 338 24.89 38.61 41.65
C PHE A 338 24.22 39.88 41.10
N VAL A 339 22.90 39.84 40.84
CA VAL A 339 22.12 40.99 40.38
C VAL A 339 22.16 42.13 41.39
N ILE A 340 21.96 41.84 42.68
CA ILE A 340 22.04 42.85 43.73
C ILE A 340 23.44 43.48 43.77
N ALA A 341 24.50 42.66 43.73
CA ALA A 341 25.87 43.15 43.72
C ALA A 341 26.17 44.02 42.50
N THR A 342 25.66 43.66 41.32
CA THR A 342 25.80 44.48 40.11
C THR A 342 25.07 45.82 40.24
N ILE A 343 23.88 45.84 40.84
CA ILE A 343 23.14 47.09 41.08
C ILE A 343 23.87 47.99 42.08
N GLU A 344 24.47 47.40 43.12
CA GLU A 344 25.22 48.12 44.15
C GLU A 344 26.53 48.71 43.58
N ASP A 345 27.24 47.96 42.74
CA ASP A 345 28.48 48.39 42.06
C ASP A 345 28.26 49.48 40.99
N HIS A 346 27.05 49.59 40.43
CA HIS A 346 26.69 50.69 39.51
C HIS A 346 26.12 51.93 40.22
N ARG A 347 25.97 51.88 41.55
CA ARG A 347 25.39 52.96 42.36
C ARG A 347 26.44 53.78 43.11
N ASP A 348 27.62 53.21 43.33
CA ASP A 348 28.86 53.93 43.67
C ASP A 348 29.53 54.50 42.40
#